data_AF-A0A519XTK2-F1
#
_entry.id   AF-A0A519XTK2-F1
#
_cell.length_a   1.000
_cell.length_b   1.000
_cell.length_c   1.000
_cell.angle_alpha   90.00
_cell.angle_beta   90.00
_cell.angle_gamma   90.00
#
_symmetry.space_group_name_H-M   'P 1'
#
loop_
_entity.id
_entity.type
_entity.pdbx_description
1 polymer ?
#
loop_
_entity_poly.entity_id
_entity_poly.type
_entity_poly.pdbx_seq_one_letter_code
_entity_poly.pdbx_strand_id
1 'polypeptide(L)'
;VTGQQLGRTIGYPTANLHVTDKLKLVPAIGIYAVWVTTAAGTRHPGMLSIGVRPTIGEDLAQTIEVNILDFSGDLYGQLLTLEFVAWLRGEEKYDGLAALTAQLALDALATRAALSQ
;
A
#
# COMPACT_ATOMS: atom_id res chain seq x y z
N VAL A 1 -11.73 -2.20 1.15
CA VAL A 1 -12.49 -2.84 0.03
C VAL A 1 -11.78 -4.12 -0.41
N THR A 2 -12.40 -4.98 -1.22
CA THR A 2 -11.80 -6.25 -1.68
C THR A 2 -11.06 -6.06 -3.00
N GLY A 3 -9.79 -6.51 -3.06
CA GLY A 3 -8.97 -6.53 -4.27
C GLY A 3 -8.64 -7.96 -4.74
N GLN A 4 -7.61 -8.11 -5.59
CA GLN A 4 -7.18 -9.41 -6.17
C GLN A 4 -6.45 -10.34 -5.18
N GLN A 5 -6.11 -9.86 -3.98
CA GLN A 5 -5.51 -10.64 -2.89
C GLN A 5 -4.16 -11.34 -3.21
N LEU A 6 -3.50 -11.00 -4.32
CA LEU A 6 -2.23 -11.62 -4.74
C LEU A 6 -1.14 -11.53 -3.66
N GLY A 7 -1.07 -10.39 -2.96
CA GLY A 7 -0.11 -10.17 -1.88
C GLY A 7 -0.15 -11.26 -0.79
N ARG A 8 -1.32 -11.87 -0.52
CA ARG A 8 -1.45 -12.97 0.46
C ARG A 8 -0.64 -14.21 0.05
N THR A 9 -0.53 -14.47 -1.25
CA THR A 9 0.18 -15.64 -1.78
C THR A 9 1.69 -15.54 -1.67
N ILE A 10 2.22 -14.32 -1.51
CA ILE A 10 3.66 -14.03 -1.46
C ILE A 10 4.10 -13.43 -0.11
N GLY A 11 3.25 -13.46 0.92
CA GLY A 11 3.58 -12.98 2.27
C GLY A 11 3.44 -11.48 2.51
N TYR A 12 2.91 -10.73 1.55
CA TYR A 12 2.69 -9.27 1.65
C TYR A 12 1.20 -8.92 1.45
N PRO A 13 0.30 -9.32 2.38
CA PRO A 13 -1.11 -8.99 2.27
C PRO A 13 -1.33 -7.48 2.25
N THR A 14 -2.13 -6.98 1.31
CA THR A 14 -2.47 -5.55 1.21
C THR A 14 -3.93 -5.27 1.53
N ALA A 15 -4.17 -4.23 2.30
CA ALA A 15 -5.49 -3.61 2.43
C ALA A 15 -5.72 -2.68 1.24
N ASN A 16 -6.76 -2.93 0.45
CA ASN A 16 -7.15 -2.05 -0.65
C ASN A 16 -8.01 -0.90 -0.06
N LEU A 17 -7.59 0.33 -0.35
CA LEU A 17 -8.21 1.55 0.17
C LEU A 17 -9.08 2.19 -0.89
N HIS A 18 -10.24 2.69 -0.46
CA HIS A 18 -11.11 3.51 -1.26
C HIS A 18 -11.15 4.91 -0.66
N VAL A 19 -10.83 5.91 -1.49
CA VAL A 19 -10.91 7.31 -1.08
C VAL A 19 -12.35 7.77 -1.25
N THR A 20 -13.01 8.08 -0.13
CA THR A 20 -14.45 8.41 -0.09
C THR A 20 -14.75 9.80 -0.65
N ASP A 21 -13.81 10.75 -0.50
CA ASP A 21 -13.96 12.12 -1.00
C ASP A 21 -13.29 12.26 -2.37
N LYS A 22 -14.08 12.58 -3.39
CA LYS A 22 -13.63 12.74 -4.78
C LYS A 22 -12.66 13.91 -4.97
N LEU A 23 -12.66 14.90 -4.08
CA LEU A 23 -11.78 16.06 -4.15
C LEU A 23 -10.50 15.88 -3.34
N LYS A 24 -10.31 14.73 -2.69
CA LYS A 24 -9.12 14.46 -1.90
C LYS A 24 -7.91 14.35 -2.83
N LEU A 25 -6.91 15.20 -2.56
CA LEU A 25 -5.62 15.13 -3.21
C LEU A 25 -4.89 13.87 -2.75
N VAL A 26 -4.45 13.07 -3.72
CA VAL A 26 -3.63 11.88 -3.49
C VAL A 26 -2.23 12.16 -4.03
N PRO A 27 -1.15 11.76 -3.33
CA PRO A 27 0.21 11.87 -3.83
C PRO A 27 0.41 11.16 -5.18
N ALA A 28 1.53 11.46 -5.82
CA ALA A 28 1.91 10.84 -7.09
C ALA A 28 1.99 9.29 -7.01
N ILE A 29 2.06 8.67 -8.16
CA ILE A 29 2.28 7.22 -8.28
C ILE A 29 3.63 6.85 -7.64
N GLY A 30 3.65 5.76 -6.88
CA GLY A 30 4.86 5.24 -6.26
C GLY A 30 4.62 4.47 -4.97
N ILE A 31 5.73 4.09 -4.36
CA ILE A 31 5.79 3.38 -3.08
C ILE A 31 6.19 4.36 -1.99
N TYR A 32 5.49 4.32 -0.87
CA TYR A 32 5.61 5.24 0.24
C TYR A 32 5.78 4.50 1.58
N ALA A 33 6.61 5.07 2.44
CA ALA A 33 6.61 4.76 3.86
C ALA A 33 5.53 5.62 4.54
N VAL A 34 4.60 4.96 5.23
CA VAL A 34 3.48 5.61 5.92
C VAL A 34 3.34 5.08 7.34
N TRP A 35 2.77 5.89 8.22
CA TRP A 35 2.15 5.37 9.43
C TRP A 35 0.67 5.08 9.17
N VAL A 36 0.20 3.95 9.68
CA VAL A 36 -1.18 3.48 9.54
C VAL A 36 -1.82 3.40 10.91
N THR A 37 -2.84 4.21 11.14
CA THR A 37 -3.62 4.17 12.37
C THR A 37 -4.93 3.45 12.09
N THR A 38 -5.16 2.33 12.79
CA THR A 38 -6.37 1.52 12.68
C THR A 38 -7.57 2.18 13.36
N ALA A 39 -8.78 1.68 13.11
CA ALA A 39 -9.99 2.15 13.80
C ALA A 39 -9.92 1.95 15.33
N ALA A 40 -9.09 1.01 15.81
CA ALA A 40 -8.80 0.82 17.23
C ALA A 40 -7.79 1.83 17.80
N GLY A 41 -7.28 2.76 16.98
CA GLY A 41 -6.28 3.75 17.38
C GLY A 41 -4.84 3.22 17.46
N THR A 42 -4.61 1.96 17.10
CA THR A 42 -3.25 1.39 17.09
C THR A 42 -2.51 1.81 15.83
N ARG A 43 -1.27 2.26 15.99
CA ARG A 43 -0.42 2.78 14.91
C ARG A 43 0.62 1.72 14.51
N HIS A 44 0.72 1.48 13.22
CA HIS A 44 1.62 0.50 12.62
C HIS A 44 2.42 1.12 11.47
N PRO A 45 3.66 0.65 11.21
CA PRO A 45 4.36 1.02 10.00
C PRO A 45 3.70 0.39 8.78
N GLY A 46 3.61 1.12 7.68
CA GLY A 46 2.96 0.66 6.45
C GLY A 46 3.78 0.97 5.21
N MET A 47 3.83 -0.02 4.31
CA MET A 47 4.34 0.14 2.96
C MET A 47 3.16 0.33 2.02
N LEU A 48 3.02 1.53 1.47
CA LEU A 48 1.87 1.93 0.67
C LEU A 48 2.24 2.08 -0.80
N SER A 49 1.42 1.51 -1.67
CA SER A 49 1.50 1.63 -3.12
C SER A 49 0.36 2.51 -3.63
N ILE A 50 0.69 3.57 -4.38
CA ILE A 50 -0.24 4.31 -5.22
C ILE A 50 0.09 3.98 -6.66
N GLY A 51 -0.88 3.42 -7.37
CA GLY A 51 -0.70 2.92 -8.72
C GLY A 51 -1.91 3.17 -9.61
N VAL A 52 -1.89 2.57 -10.80
CA VAL A 52 -2.99 2.60 -11.76
C VAL A 52 -3.30 1.20 -12.28
N ARG A 53 -4.58 0.81 -12.23
CA ARG A 53 -5.07 -0.39 -12.92
C ARG A 53 -5.58 0.01 -14.31
N PRO A 54 -5.13 -0.66 -15.39
CA PRO A 54 -5.80 -0.55 -16.69
C PRO A 54 -7.24 -1.02 -16.52
N THR A 55 -8.22 -0.18 -16.85
CA THR A 55 -9.62 -0.65 -16.96
C THR A 55 -9.94 -0.99 -18.41
N ILE A 56 -10.97 -1.81 -18.62
CA ILE A 56 -11.53 -2.04 -19.96
C ILE A 56 -12.38 -0.79 -20.27
N GLY A 57 -11.74 0.20 -20.89
CA GLY A 57 -12.24 1.56 -21.10
C GLY A 57 -11.06 2.54 -21.03
N GLU A 58 -11.17 3.72 -21.64
CA GLU A 58 -10.04 4.67 -21.76
C GLU A 58 -9.56 5.26 -20.41
N ASP A 59 -10.28 5.02 -19.30
CA ASP A 59 -9.97 5.61 -18.00
C ASP A 59 -9.09 4.70 -17.13
N LEU A 60 -7.91 5.19 -16.75
CA LEU A 60 -7.05 4.54 -15.76
C LEU A 60 -7.63 4.71 -14.35
N ALA A 61 -7.89 3.61 -13.63
CA ALA A 61 -8.38 3.68 -12.26
C ALA A 61 -7.23 3.66 -11.26
N GLN A 62 -7.11 4.72 -10.45
CA GLN A 62 -6.11 4.79 -9.39
C GLN A 62 -6.34 3.70 -8.35
N THR A 63 -5.25 3.09 -7.88
CA THR A 63 -5.25 2.09 -6.82
C THR A 63 -4.41 2.56 -5.64
N ILE A 64 -4.93 2.39 -4.43
CA ILE A 64 -4.17 2.63 -3.20
C ILE A 64 -4.21 1.34 -2.37
N GLU A 65 -3.05 0.77 -2.12
CA GLU A 65 -2.91 -0.48 -1.40
C GLU A 65 -1.85 -0.32 -0.31
N VAL A 66 -2.11 -0.81 0.90
CA VAL A 66 -1.14 -0.73 2.00
C VAL A 66 -0.89 -2.11 2.59
N ASN A 67 0.37 -2.51 2.64
CA ASN A 67 0.82 -3.62 3.47
C ASN A 67 1.18 -3.06 4.85
N ILE A 68 0.46 -3.48 5.88
CA ILE A 68 0.69 -3.02 7.25
C ILE A 68 1.66 -4.00 7.89
N LEU A 69 2.84 -3.51 8.23
CA LEU A 69 3.90 -4.33 8.81
C LEU A 69 3.53 -4.70 10.26
N ASP A 70 3.89 -5.93 10.63
CA ASP A 70 3.65 -6.50 11.97
C ASP A 70 2.16 -6.55 12.38
N PHE A 71 1.26 -6.48 11.42
CA PHE A 71 -0.19 -6.57 11.66
C PHE A 71 -0.75 -7.91 11.19
N SER A 72 -1.63 -8.47 12.02
CA SER A 72 -2.46 -9.62 11.69
C SER A 72 -3.90 -9.34 12.10
N GLY A 73 -4.85 -9.57 11.19
CA GLY A 73 -6.27 -9.37 11.46
C GLY A 73 -7.05 -9.02 10.21
N ASP A 74 -8.34 -8.74 10.40
CA ASP A 74 -9.23 -8.27 9.34
C ASP A 74 -9.48 -6.76 9.47
N LEU A 75 -9.39 -6.06 8.34
CA LEU A 75 -9.60 -4.62 8.20
C LEU A 75 -10.70 -4.29 7.18
N TYR A 76 -11.44 -5.28 6.69
CA TYR A 76 -12.57 -5.04 5.80
C TYR A 76 -13.62 -4.14 6.48
N GLY A 77 -14.03 -3.11 5.74
CA GLY A 77 -15.03 -2.13 6.22
C GLY A 77 -14.51 -1.12 7.24
N GLN A 78 -13.24 -1.19 7.66
CA GLN A 78 -12.68 -0.26 8.64
C GLN A 78 -12.08 0.97 7.99
N LEU A 79 -12.15 2.10 8.71
CA LEU A 79 -11.43 3.32 8.35
C LEU A 79 -9.99 3.21 8.85
N LEU A 80 -9.06 3.60 7.97
CA LEU A 80 -7.64 3.72 8.29
C LEU A 80 -7.21 5.17 8.06
N THR A 81 -6.40 5.69 8.96
CA THR A 81 -5.70 6.96 8.77
C THR A 81 -4.29 6.68 8.30
N LEU A 82 -3.87 7.34 7.23
CA LEU A 82 -2.54 7.24 6.67
C LEU A 82 -1.79 8.56 6.84
N GLU A 83 -0.59 8.48 7.38
CA GLU A 83 0.33 9.61 7.49
C GLU A 83 1.54 9.32 6.60
N PHE A 84 1.73 10.12 5.55
CA PHE A 84 2.82 9.95 4.61
C PHE A 84 4.12 10.51 5.19
N VAL A 85 5.17 9.69 5.21
CA VAL A 85 6.48 10.08 5.76
C VAL A 85 7.53 10.23 4.66
N ALA A 86 7.64 9.27 3.76
CA ALA A 86 8.62 9.31 2.68
C ALA A 86 8.10 8.66 1.40
N TRP A 87 8.47 9.24 0.26
CA TRP A 87 8.43 8.54 -1.03
C TRP A 87 9.70 7.69 -1.16
N LEU A 88 9.55 6.40 -1.44
CA LEU A 88 10.65 5.44 -1.51
C LEU A 88 11.13 5.26 -2.95
N ARG A 89 10.20 5.02 -3.88
CA ARG A 89 10.49 4.77 -5.30
C ARG A 89 9.23 4.84 -6.17
N GLY A 90 9.41 4.83 -7.49
CA GLY A 90 8.32 4.69 -8.46
C GLY A 90 7.85 3.23 -8.60
N GLU A 91 6.77 3.03 -9.35
CA GLU A 91 6.33 1.69 -9.75
C GLU A 91 7.29 1.07 -10.77
N GLU A 92 7.47 -0.24 -10.68
CA GLU A 92 8.29 -1.01 -11.62
C GLU A 92 7.56 -2.29 -12.00
N LYS A 93 7.87 -2.81 -13.19
CA LYS A 93 7.38 -4.11 -13.64
C LYS A 93 8.40 -5.18 -13.27
N TYR A 94 7.92 -6.32 -12.79
CA TYR A 94 8.76 -7.45 -12.41
C TYR A 94 8.46 -8.66 -13.29
N ASP A 95 9.52 -9.35 -13.70
CA ASP A 95 9.43 -10.61 -14.44
C ASP A 95 9.15 -11.77 -13.47
N GLY A 96 7.91 -11.80 -12.96
CA GLY A 96 7.39 -12.87 -12.12
C GLY A 96 7.39 -12.58 -10.61
N LEU A 97 6.77 -13.49 -9.86
CA LEU A 97 6.49 -13.33 -8.43
C LEU A 97 7.75 -13.28 -7.57
N ALA A 98 8.81 -14.01 -7.93
CA ALA A 98 10.05 -14.04 -7.16
C ALA A 98 10.74 -12.67 -7.14
N ALA A 99 10.85 -12.01 -8.30
CA ALA A 99 11.43 -10.68 -8.43
C ALA A 99 10.59 -9.63 -7.67
N LEU A 100 9.26 -9.68 -7.80
CA LEU A 100 8.36 -8.82 -7.04
C LEU A 100 8.54 -9.02 -5.51
N THR A 101 8.57 -10.27 -5.05
CA THR A 101 8.70 -10.58 -3.62
C THR A 101 10.03 -10.08 -3.05
N ALA A 102 11.12 -10.23 -3.80
CA ALA A 102 12.43 -9.71 -3.41
C ALA A 102 12.40 -8.19 -3.26
N GLN A 103 11.75 -7.48 -4.18
CA GLN A 103 11.63 -6.02 -4.06
C GLN A 103 10.75 -5.59 -2.89
N LEU A 104 9.62 -6.26 -2.65
CA LEU A 104 8.75 -5.97 -1.50
C LEU A 104 9.49 -6.14 -0.16
N ALA A 105 10.45 -7.07 -0.08
CA ALA A 105 11.30 -7.21 1.09
C ALA A 105 12.22 -6.01 1.28
N LEU A 106 12.83 -5.49 0.21
CA LEU A 106 13.64 -4.27 0.26
C LEU A 106 12.80 -3.05 0.64
N ASP A 107 11.59 -2.93 0.09
CA ASP A 107 10.68 -1.83 0.37
C ASP A 107 10.21 -1.84 1.84
N ALA A 108 9.98 -3.02 2.42
CA ALA A 108 9.65 -3.17 3.84
C ALA A 108 10.81 -2.72 4.74
N LEU A 109 12.05 -3.06 4.38
CA LEU A 109 13.25 -2.58 5.10
C LEU A 109 13.39 -1.06 4.98
N ALA A 110 13.23 -0.51 3.78
CA ALA A 110 13.28 0.93 3.53
C ALA A 110 12.18 1.69 4.29
N THR A 111 10.97 1.11 4.36
CA THR A 111 9.86 1.65 5.15
C THR A 111 10.25 1.75 6.63
N ARG A 112 10.77 0.68 7.22
CA ARG A 112 11.20 0.69 8.62
C ARG A 112 12.30 1.71 8.87
N ALA A 113 13.28 1.81 7.97
CA ALA A 113 14.36 2.78 8.07
C ALA A 113 13.81 4.22 8.03
N ALA A 114 12.91 4.54 7.10
CA ALA A 114 12.32 5.87 6.95
C ALA A 114 11.46 6.29 8.16
N LEU A 115 10.82 5.34 8.84
CA LEU A 115 9.96 5.61 10.00
C LEU A 115 10.71 5.63 11.34
N SER A 116 12.00 5.29 11.34
CA SER A 116 12.88 5.32 12.51
C SER A 116 13.68 6.62 12.67
N GLN A 117 13.49 7.56 11.74
CA GLN A 117 14.16 8.86 11.72
C GLN A 117 13.41 9.93 12.53
#